data_AF-W1DJ27-F1
#
_entry.id   AF-W1DJ27-F1
#
_cell.length_a   1.000
_cell.length_b   1.000
_cell.length_c   1.000
_cell.angle_alpha   90.00
_cell.angle_beta   90.00
_cell.angle_gamma   90.00
#
_symmetry.space_group_name_H-M   'P 1'
#
loop_
_entity.id
_entity.type
_entity.pdbx_description
1 polymer ?
#
loop_
_entity_poly.entity_id
_entity_poly.type
_entity_poly.pdbx_seq_one_letter_code
_entity_poly.pdbx_strand_id
1 'polypeptide(L)' 'MIITGRGCHRDIIELADTVSELRPVKHAFDAGIKAQMGIDY' A
#
# COMPACT_ATOMS: atom_id res chain seq x y z
N MET A 1 -10.69 -11.47 -7.05
CA MET A 1 -9.24 -11.58 -6.78
C MET A 1 -8.79 -10.27 -6.13
N ILE A 2 -7.83 -10.29 -5.20
CA ILE A 2 -7.29 -9.08 -4.56
C ILE A 2 -5.77 -9.11 -4.76
N ILE A 3 -5.21 -8.01 -5.25
CA ILE A 3 -3.76 -7.83 -5.47
C ILE A 3 -3.31 -6.64 -4.64
N THR A 4 -2.19 -6.78 -3.93
CA THR A 4 -1.57 -5.70 -3.13
C THR A 4 -0.10 -5.54 -3.52
N GLY A 5 0.44 -4.34 -3.33
CA GLY A 5 1.83 -4.02 -3.65
C GLY A 5 2.02 -2.60 -4.15
N ARG A 6 3.28 -2.18 -4.30
CA ARG A 6 3.67 -0.90 -4.90
C ARG A 6 4.13 -1.13 -6.33
N GLY A 7 3.89 -0.16 -7.22
CA GLY A 7 4.37 -0.21 -8.60
C GLY A 7 3.77 -1.35 -9.43
N CYS A 8 2.46 -1.57 -9.32
CA CYS A 8 1.76 -2.61 -10.08
C CYS A 8 1.91 -2.37 -11.61
N HIS A 9 2.13 -3.45 -12.38
CA HIS A 9 2.28 -3.36 -13.83
C HIS A 9 1.00 -2.81 -14.48
N ARG A 10 1.16 -1.98 -15.52
CA ARG A 10 0.06 -1.27 -16.17
C ARG A 10 -1.06 -2.22 -16.62
N ASP A 11 -0.70 -3.33 -17.26
CA ASP A 11 -1.66 -4.31 -17.77
C ASP A 11 -2.55 -4.90 -16.66
N ILE A 12 -2.03 -5.04 -15.44
CA ILE A 12 -2.80 -5.56 -14.30
C ILE A 12 -3.80 -4.49 -13.81
N ILE A 13 -3.37 -3.22 -13.78
CA ILE A 13 -4.22 -2.10 -13.42
C ILE A 13 -5.35 -1.94 -14.44
N GLU A 14 -5.05 -2.07 -15.73
CA GLU A 14 -6.04 -1.97 -16.81
C GLU A 14 -7.02 -3.15 -16.84
N LEU A 15 -6.57 -4.34 -16.41
CA LEU A 15 -7.42 -5.52 -16.27
C LEU A 15 -8.35 -5.46 -15.05
N ALA A 16 -8.04 -4.63 -14.04
CA ALA A 16 -8.78 -4.61 -12.78
C ALA A 16 -10.07 -3.79 -12.88
N ASP A 17 -11.18 -4.35 -12.39
CA ASP A 17 -12.47 -3.64 -12.30
C ASP A 17 -12.44 -2.48 -11.28
N THR A 18 -11.54 -2.53 -10.30
CA THR A 18 -11.41 -1.52 -9.25
C THR A 18 -9.97 -1.39 -8.81
N VAL A 19 -9.51 -0.15 -8.68
CA VAL A 19 -8.14 0.19 -8.29
C VAL A 19 -8.19 1.25 -7.18
N SER A 20 -7.40 1.06 -6.13
CA SER A 20 -7.20 2.05 -5.05
C SER A 20 -5.72 2.32 -4.86
N GLU A 21 -5.32 3.58 -5.02
CA GLU A 21 -3.93 4.04 -4.82
C GLU A 21 -3.77 4.60 -3.39
N LEU A 22 -3.00 3.91 -2.55
CA LEU A 22 -2.68 4.39 -1.20
C LEU A 22 -1.53 5.41 -1.26
N ARG A 23 -1.85 6.70 -1.09
CA ARG A 23 -0.85 7.78 -1.00
C ARG A 23 -0.39 7.96 0.44
N PRO A 24 0.93 7.93 0.73
CA PRO A 24 1.45 8.10 2.08
C PRO A 24 1.43 9.58 2.50
N VAL A 25 0.25 10.10 2.88
CA VAL A 25 0.10 11.50 3.30
C VAL A 25 0.88 11.77 4.60
N LYS A 26 0.86 10.81 5.52
CA LYS A 26 1.65 10.78 6.76
C LYS A 26 1.94 9.32 7.12
N HIS A 27 3.12 9.06 7.67
CA HIS A 27 3.47 7.74 8.21
C HIS A 27 4.17 7.89 9.57
N ALA A 28 3.82 7.05 10.54
CA ALA A 28 4.38 7.09 11.89
C ALA A 28 5.91 6.86 11.89
N PHE A 29 6.38 6.00 10.98
CA PHE A 29 7.80 5.76 10.76
C PHE A 29 8.60 7.03 10.43
N ASP A 30 8.03 7.97 9.68
CA ASP A 30 8.71 9.24 9.33
C ASP A 30 8.93 10.13 10.58
N ALA A 31 8.16 9.91 11.64
CA ALA A 31 8.32 10.55 12.95
C ALA A 31 9.21 9.73 13.92
N GLY A 32 9.88 8.68 13.45
CA GLY A 32 10.80 7.85 14.25
C GLY A 32 10.14 6.77 15.09
N ILE A 33 8.83 6.55 14.93
CA ILE A 33 8.11 5.46 15.62
C ILE A 33 8.48 4.13 14.97
N LYS A 34 8.99 3.19 15.77
CA LYS A 34 9.39 1.85 15.32
C LYS A 34 8.18 0.95 15.11
N ALA A 35 8.35 -0.08 14.29
CA ALA A 35 7.33 -1.09 14.02
C ALA A 35 6.87 -1.78 15.31
N GLN A 36 5.56 -2.03 15.42
CA GLN A 36 4.92 -2.66 16.57
C GLN A 36 4.12 -3.90 16.12
N MET A 37 4.21 -4.98 16.90
CA MET A 37 3.38 -6.18 16.71
C MET A 37 1.90 -5.82 16.88
N GLY A 38 1.05 -6.29 15.96
CA GLY A 38 -0.38 -6.01 15.91
C GLY A 38 -0.74 -4.70 15.19
N ILE A 39 0.23 -3.93 14.70
CA ILE A 39 0.02 -2.72 13.89
C ILE A 39 0.73 -2.85 12.55
N ASP A 40 2.05 -2.99 12.57
CA ASP A 40 2.88 -3.03 11.36
C ASP A 40 3.14 -4.46 10.88
N TYR A 41 3.04 -5.45 11.78
CA TYR A 41 3.16 -6.89 11.50
C TYR A 41 2.45 -7.77 12.53
#